data_AF-A0A8D1F0K2-F1
#
_entry.id   AF-A0A8D1F0K2-F1
#
_cell.length_a   1.000
_cell.length_b   1.000
_cell.length_c   1.000
_cell.angle_alpha   90.00
_cell.angle_beta   90.00
_cell.angle_gamma   90.00
#
_symmetry.space_group_name_H-M   'P 1'
#
loop_
_entity.id
_entity.type
_entity.pdbx_description
1 polymer ?
#
loop_
_entity_poly.entity_id
_entity_poly.type
_entity_poly.pdbx_seq_one_letter_code
_entity_poly.pdbx_strand_id
1 'polypeptide(L)'
;NKIFLITVLLLGFVLLSFETWTSVFYLNGPLGSCENKYCGLGRHCVLNRETGQAECACVDLCSQHYKPVCGSDGGFYENHCEVHRAACLKKRKITIVHNEDCFFQGDNCKATEYSKMKSMLLDLQNQKYITHNNENPNGDDIFRKKLLVDELFKYFDADSNGLVDINELTQVIKQEELDKDLSGCTLYDLLKYDDFNSDKHLALEEFYRTFQVIQLSLPEDQKLSITAATVGQSAVLSCAVQGALRPPIIWKRNNIILNNLELEDINDFGDDGSLYITKVTTTHMGNYTCYADGYEHIYQTHIFQVNDFILLLLF
;
A
#
# COMPACT_ATOMS: atom_id res chain seq x y z
N ASN A 1 79.38 -17.63 18.44
CA ASN A 1 79.18 -17.81 16.98
C ASN A 1 77.92 -18.56 16.52
N LYS A 2 76.89 -18.79 17.37
CA LYS A 2 75.56 -19.24 16.88
C LYS A 2 74.42 -18.24 17.14
N ILE A 3 74.60 -17.26 18.04
CA ILE A 3 73.61 -16.22 18.34
C ILE A 3 73.70 -15.03 17.37
N PHE A 4 74.89 -14.78 16.79
CA PHE A 4 75.11 -13.69 15.83
C PHE A 4 74.54 -14.01 14.43
N LEU A 5 74.33 -15.28 14.08
CA LEU A 5 73.73 -15.68 12.80
C LEU A 5 72.20 -15.51 12.80
N ILE A 6 71.55 -15.66 13.95
CA ILE A 6 70.08 -15.59 14.07
C ILE A 6 69.61 -14.13 14.04
N THR A 7 70.39 -13.19 14.62
CA THR A 7 70.08 -11.76 14.56
C THR A 7 70.26 -11.16 13.17
N VAL A 8 71.22 -11.65 12.38
CA VAL A 8 71.41 -11.22 10.97
C VAL A 8 70.32 -11.77 10.05
N LEU A 9 69.82 -12.99 10.30
CA LEU A 9 68.70 -13.56 9.54
C LEU A 9 67.35 -12.89 9.85
N LEU A 10 67.12 -12.45 11.09
CA LEU A 10 65.89 -11.74 11.47
C LEU A 10 65.87 -10.28 10.98
N LEU A 11 67.01 -9.59 10.94
CA LEU A 11 67.08 -8.24 10.35
C LEU A 11 67.01 -8.26 8.81
N GLY A 12 67.47 -9.33 8.16
CA GLY A 12 67.32 -9.54 6.72
C GLY A 12 65.87 -9.83 6.29
N PHE A 13 65.08 -10.50 7.14
CA PHE A 13 63.66 -10.77 6.85
C PHE A 13 62.76 -9.54 7.06
N VAL A 14 63.14 -8.62 7.94
CA VAL A 14 62.41 -7.36 8.18
C VAL A 14 62.71 -6.31 7.09
N LEU A 15 63.86 -6.38 6.42
CA LEU A 15 64.22 -5.45 5.33
C LEU A 15 63.82 -5.93 3.92
N LEU A 16 63.51 -7.22 3.71
CA LEU A 16 62.98 -7.72 2.44
C LEU A 16 61.44 -7.70 2.33
N SER A 17 60.75 -7.14 3.33
CA SER A 17 59.31 -6.83 3.26
C SER A 17 59.03 -5.31 3.22
N PHE A 18 60.07 -4.47 3.18
CA PHE A 18 59.94 -3.01 3.19
C PHE A 18 60.30 -2.29 1.89
N GLU A 19 60.78 -2.97 0.84
CA GLU A 19 61.10 -2.31 -0.44
C GLU A 19 60.62 -3.04 -1.70
N THR A 20 59.33 -3.39 -1.76
CA THR A 20 58.59 -3.46 -3.04
C THR A 20 57.11 -3.15 -2.84
N TRP A 21 56.74 -1.91 -2.51
CA TRP A 21 55.53 -1.27 -3.09
C TRP A 21 55.40 0.24 -2.79
N THR A 22 56.46 1.02 -2.98
CA THR A 22 56.31 2.45 -3.30
C THR A 22 56.28 2.62 -4.82
N SER A 23 55.20 2.11 -5.41
CA SER A 23 54.78 2.49 -6.76
C SER A 23 53.30 2.79 -6.70
N VAL A 24 53.02 4.09 -6.56
CA VAL A 24 51.96 4.81 -7.28
C VAL A 24 50.59 4.13 -7.29
N PHE A 25 49.70 4.67 -6.44
CA PHE A 25 48.29 4.92 -6.75
C PHE A 25 47.93 4.73 -8.24
N TYR A 26 47.54 3.53 -8.66
CA TYR A 26 46.74 3.29 -9.87
C TYR A 26 46.36 1.81 -9.91
N LEU A 27 45.33 1.45 -9.15
CA LEU A 27 44.36 0.45 -9.56
C LEU A 27 43.00 0.98 -9.10
N ASN A 28 42.53 1.97 -9.86
CA ASN A 28 41.10 2.19 -10.00
C ASN A 28 40.48 0.82 -10.34
N GLY A 29 39.72 0.25 -9.42
CA GLY A 29 38.67 -0.68 -9.81
C GLY A 29 37.42 0.14 -10.05
N PRO A 30 37.00 0.44 -11.28
CA PRO A 30 35.64 0.90 -11.52
C PRO A 30 34.85 -0.32 -11.99
N LEU A 31 34.41 -1.16 -11.07
CA LEU A 31 33.15 -1.85 -11.34
C LEU A 31 32.10 -1.09 -10.56
N GLY A 32 31.48 -0.14 -11.24
CA GLY A 32 30.39 0.64 -10.68
C GLY A 32 29.28 -0.35 -10.33
N SER A 33 29.19 -0.78 -9.07
CA SER A 33 28.06 -1.55 -8.60
C SER A 33 26.88 -0.61 -8.41
N CYS A 34 25.69 -1.05 -8.84
CA CYS A 34 24.44 -0.32 -8.60
C CYS A 34 24.00 -0.34 -7.13
N GLU A 35 24.70 -1.10 -6.29
CA GLU A 35 24.36 -1.41 -4.90
C GLU A 35 24.26 -0.17 -3.99
N ASN A 36 24.93 0.94 -4.34
CA ASN A 36 24.81 2.22 -3.62
C ASN A 36 24.64 3.44 -4.53
N LYS A 37 24.23 3.24 -5.80
CA LYS A 37 24.10 4.35 -6.76
C LYS A 37 22.67 4.89 -6.80
N TYR A 38 22.46 6.08 -6.23
CA TYR A 38 21.20 6.80 -6.33
C TYR A 38 21.05 7.50 -7.70
N CYS A 39 20.01 7.15 -8.45
CA CYS A 39 19.77 7.68 -9.81
C CYS A 39 18.69 8.78 -9.91
N GLY A 40 18.10 9.17 -8.77
CA GLY A 40 16.99 10.11 -8.74
C GLY A 40 15.65 9.48 -9.14
N LEU A 41 14.60 10.30 -9.09
CA LEU A 41 13.22 9.86 -9.34
C LEU A 41 13.01 9.46 -10.82
N GLY A 42 12.26 8.37 -11.05
CA GLY A 42 11.94 7.87 -12.40
C GLY A 42 13.09 7.21 -13.14
N ARG A 43 14.19 6.93 -12.42
CA ARG A 43 15.41 6.29 -12.95
C ARG A 43 15.86 5.15 -12.07
N HIS A 44 16.50 4.17 -12.67
CA HIS A 44 17.15 3.06 -11.99
C HIS A 44 18.57 2.89 -12.49
N CYS A 45 19.41 2.28 -11.66
CA CYS A 45 20.78 1.99 -12.04
C CYS A 45 20.83 0.71 -12.88
N VAL A 46 21.56 0.76 -13.99
CA VAL A 46 21.85 -0.38 -14.87
C VAL A 46 23.34 -0.48 -15.11
N LEU A 47 23.85 -1.70 -15.26
CA LEU A 47 25.24 -1.93 -15.64
C LEU A 47 25.36 -1.89 -17.16
N ASN A 48 26.21 -1.01 -17.66
CA ASN A 48 26.57 -1.01 -19.08
C ASN A 48 27.37 -2.28 -19.39
N ARG A 49 26.86 -3.09 -20.34
CA ARG A 49 27.42 -4.41 -20.68
C ARG A 49 28.81 -4.33 -21.32
N GLU A 50 29.15 -3.19 -21.92
CA GLU A 50 30.42 -2.98 -22.63
C GLU A 50 31.51 -2.40 -21.73
N THR A 51 31.13 -1.48 -20.83
CA THR A 51 32.08 -0.75 -19.98
C THR A 51 32.13 -1.25 -18.54
N GLY A 52 31.15 -2.06 -18.11
CA GLY A 52 31.03 -2.53 -16.72
C GLY A 52 30.71 -1.41 -15.73
N GLN A 53 30.34 -0.23 -16.22
CA GLN A 53 30.04 0.93 -15.38
C GLN A 53 28.56 1.00 -15.04
N ALA A 54 28.25 1.37 -13.80
CA ALA A 54 26.91 1.72 -13.38
C ALA A 54 26.47 3.03 -14.08
N GLU A 55 25.36 2.98 -14.80
CA GLU A 55 24.72 4.12 -15.47
C GLU A 55 23.27 4.25 -15.01
N CYS A 56 22.70 5.45 -15.08
CA CYS A 56 21.31 5.68 -14.70
C CYS A 56 20.43 5.70 -15.96
N ALA A 57 19.49 4.76 -16.04
CA ALA A 57 18.51 4.67 -17.11
C ALA A 57 17.10 5.05 -16.60
N CYS A 58 16.21 5.42 -17.52
CA CYS A 58 14.80 5.62 -17.18
C CYS A 58 14.17 4.28 -16.81
N VAL A 59 13.28 4.27 -15.81
CA VAL A 59 12.54 3.05 -15.43
C VAL A 59 11.78 2.50 -16.62
N ASP A 60 11.90 1.21 -16.91
CA ASP A 60 11.24 0.57 -18.04
C ASP A 60 9.73 0.42 -17.81
N LEU A 61 9.34 -0.04 -16.62
CA LEU A 61 7.96 -0.30 -16.22
C LEU A 61 7.72 0.15 -14.77
N CYS A 62 6.62 0.84 -14.51
CA CYS A 62 6.19 1.17 -13.15
C CYS A 62 5.20 0.13 -12.60
N SER A 63 5.11 0.02 -11.27
CA SER A 63 4.07 -0.78 -10.62
C SER A 63 2.69 -0.17 -10.88
N GLN A 64 1.68 -1.02 -11.10
CA GLN A 64 0.30 -0.63 -11.42
C GLN A 64 -0.51 -0.15 -10.20
N HIS A 65 0.11 0.64 -9.32
CA HIS A 65 -0.63 1.30 -8.24
C HIS A 65 -1.29 2.55 -8.79
N TYR A 66 -2.60 2.71 -8.57
CA TYR A 66 -3.34 3.87 -9.02
C TYR A 66 -3.32 4.97 -7.95
N LYS A 67 -2.54 6.03 -8.18
CA LYS A 67 -2.46 7.24 -7.32
C LYS A 67 -2.15 8.44 -8.22
N PRO A 68 -3.16 8.92 -8.97
CA PRO A 68 -2.93 9.78 -10.12
C PRO A 68 -2.40 11.16 -9.73
N VAL A 69 -1.61 11.76 -10.62
CA VAL A 69 -0.98 13.06 -10.40
C VAL A 69 -0.99 13.92 -11.65
N CYS A 70 -1.04 15.23 -11.41
CA CYS A 70 -0.89 16.23 -12.46
C CYS A 70 0.57 16.64 -12.62
N GLY A 71 1.09 16.57 -13.84
CA GLY A 71 2.41 17.10 -14.18
C GLY A 71 2.38 18.59 -14.51
N SER A 72 3.48 19.29 -14.24
CA SER A 72 3.69 20.68 -14.66
C SER A 72 3.67 20.87 -16.17
N ASP A 73 3.75 19.80 -16.95
CA ASP A 73 3.57 19.79 -18.40
C ASP A 73 2.10 19.73 -18.82
N GLY A 74 1.16 19.79 -17.87
CA GLY A 74 -0.27 19.67 -18.09
C GLY A 74 -0.71 18.24 -18.41
N GLY A 75 0.17 17.24 -18.25
CA GLY A 75 -0.12 15.84 -18.47
C GLY A 75 -0.68 15.15 -17.23
N PHE A 76 -1.63 14.25 -17.43
CA PHE A 76 -2.11 13.29 -16.43
C PHE A 76 -1.18 12.07 -16.38
N TYR A 77 -0.91 11.56 -15.17
CA TYR A 77 -0.10 10.36 -14.95
C TYR A 77 -0.75 9.47 -13.90
N GLU A 78 -0.86 8.17 -14.18
CA GLU A 78 -1.54 7.17 -13.33
C GLU A 78 -0.95 7.06 -11.91
N ASN A 79 0.35 7.34 -11.77
CA ASN A 79 1.04 7.38 -10.48
C ASN A 79 2.32 8.23 -10.48
N HIS A 80 2.93 8.37 -9.28
CA HIS A 80 4.18 9.10 -9.10
C HIS A 80 5.36 8.51 -9.89
N CYS A 81 5.40 7.20 -10.12
CA CYS A 81 6.46 6.59 -10.92
C CYS A 81 6.34 7.03 -12.39
N GLU A 82 5.13 7.01 -12.96
CA GLU A 82 4.88 7.37 -14.36
C GLU A 82 5.24 8.82 -14.68
N VAL A 83 4.91 9.78 -13.81
CA VAL A 83 5.30 11.19 -14.04
C VAL A 83 6.82 11.37 -14.07
N HIS A 84 7.55 10.70 -13.18
CA HIS A 84 9.01 10.80 -13.14
C HIS A 84 9.68 10.01 -14.27
N ARG A 85 9.11 8.87 -14.65
CA ARG A 85 9.52 8.09 -15.82
C ARG A 85 9.35 8.91 -17.10
N ALA A 86 8.20 9.56 -17.28
CA ALA A 86 7.95 10.45 -18.41
C ALA A 86 8.90 11.65 -18.44
N ALA A 87 9.20 12.26 -17.28
CA ALA A 87 10.21 13.31 -17.17
C ALA A 87 11.60 12.85 -17.65
N CYS A 88 11.97 11.62 -17.30
CA CYS A 88 13.22 11.01 -17.74
C CYS A 88 13.24 10.79 -19.26
N LEU A 89 12.20 10.17 -19.82
CA LEU A 89 12.09 9.85 -21.25
C LEU A 89 12.06 11.11 -22.12
N LYS A 90 11.27 12.11 -21.72
CA LYS A 90 11.14 13.40 -22.43
C LYS A 90 12.36 14.31 -22.24
N LYS A 91 13.32 13.94 -21.38
CA LYS A 91 14.48 14.77 -20.96
C LYS A 91 14.06 16.18 -20.53
N ARG A 92 12.93 16.29 -19.84
CA ARG A 92 12.35 17.56 -19.37
C ARG A 92 11.92 17.40 -17.92
N LYS A 93 12.13 18.43 -17.10
CA LYS A 93 11.69 18.42 -15.70
C LYS A 93 10.17 18.56 -15.66
N ILE A 94 9.48 17.51 -15.21
CA ILE A 94 8.05 17.54 -14.91
C ILE A 94 7.93 17.44 -13.40
N THR A 95 7.39 18.47 -12.76
CA THR A 95 7.10 18.46 -11.32
C THR A 95 5.64 18.14 -11.11
N ILE A 96 5.32 17.42 -10.05
CA ILE A 96 3.93 17.22 -9.66
C ILE A 96 3.38 18.58 -9.23
N VAL A 97 2.31 19.02 -9.90
CA VAL A 97 1.54 20.19 -9.50
C VAL A 97 0.29 19.69 -8.80
N HIS A 98 -0.10 20.34 -7.69
CA HIS A 98 -1.39 20.06 -7.04
C HIS A 98 -2.56 20.72 -7.79
N ASN A 99 -2.36 21.05 -9.06
CA ASN A 99 -3.39 21.70 -9.86
C ASN A 99 -4.35 20.64 -10.42
N GLU A 100 -5.64 20.82 -10.16
CA GLU A 100 -6.72 19.93 -10.62
C GLU A 100 -6.98 20.07 -12.14
N ASP A 101 -6.40 21.07 -12.80
CA ASP A 101 -6.71 21.44 -14.18
C ASP A 101 -6.33 20.40 -15.25
N CYS A 102 -5.29 19.58 -15.06
CA CYS A 102 -4.93 18.58 -16.09
C CYS A 102 -5.76 17.30 -16.02
N PHE A 103 -6.59 17.14 -14.99
CA PHE A 103 -7.61 16.10 -14.97
C PHE A 103 -8.82 16.48 -15.84
N PHE A 104 -9.02 17.78 -16.18
CA PHE A 104 -10.27 18.32 -16.70
C PHE A 104 -10.11 19.32 -17.86
N GLN A 105 -9.24 19.03 -18.84
CA GLN A 105 -9.17 19.86 -20.05
C GLN A 105 -10.46 19.70 -20.89
N GLY A 106 -11.44 20.58 -20.65
CA GLY A 106 -12.60 20.80 -21.53
C GLY A 106 -13.98 20.48 -20.96
N ASP A 107 -14.10 20.15 -19.67
CA ASP A 107 -15.34 19.64 -19.09
C ASP A 107 -16.07 20.62 -18.17
N ASN A 108 -17.41 20.53 -18.18
CA ASN A 108 -18.29 21.34 -17.31
C ASN A 108 -18.34 20.82 -15.85
N CYS A 109 -17.91 19.59 -15.59
CA CYS A 109 -17.95 18.95 -14.27
C CYS A 109 -16.55 18.87 -13.66
N LYS A 110 -16.29 19.63 -12.59
CA LYS A 110 -15.01 19.59 -11.86
C LYS A 110 -15.01 18.51 -10.77
N ALA A 111 -13.83 18.06 -10.33
CA ALA A 111 -13.70 17.08 -9.24
C ALA A 111 -14.46 17.46 -7.96
N THR A 112 -14.50 18.74 -7.62
CA THR A 112 -15.21 19.23 -6.42
C THR A 112 -16.72 19.15 -6.56
N GLU A 113 -17.26 19.40 -7.76
CA GLU A 113 -18.69 19.24 -8.08
C GLU A 113 -19.05 17.76 -8.17
N TYR A 114 -18.16 16.97 -8.75
CA TYR A 114 -18.28 15.53 -8.82
C TYR A 114 -18.36 14.89 -7.42
N SER A 115 -17.50 15.32 -6.49
CA SER A 115 -17.56 14.85 -5.10
C SER A 115 -18.88 15.20 -4.42
N LYS A 116 -19.47 16.37 -4.72
CA LYS A 116 -20.78 16.76 -4.17
C LYS A 116 -21.90 15.89 -4.75
N MET A 117 -21.86 15.61 -6.05
CA MET A 117 -22.81 14.70 -6.71
C MET A 117 -22.77 13.32 -6.05
N LYS A 118 -21.57 12.77 -5.80
CA LYS A 118 -21.42 11.47 -5.12
C LYS A 118 -22.02 11.46 -3.72
N SER A 119 -21.79 12.50 -2.93
CA SER A 119 -22.41 12.65 -1.60
C SER A 119 -23.93 12.72 -1.69
N MET A 120 -24.47 13.48 -2.64
CA MET A 120 -25.91 13.61 -2.84
C MET A 120 -26.56 12.27 -3.23
N LEU A 121 -25.93 11.47 -4.10
CA LEU A 121 -26.43 10.15 -4.48
C LEU A 121 -26.53 9.20 -3.27
N LEU A 122 -25.51 9.20 -2.41
CA LEU A 122 -25.55 8.43 -1.16
C LEU A 122 -26.62 8.92 -0.20
N ASP A 123 -26.78 10.24 -0.06
CA ASP A 123 -27.77 10.83 0.84
C ASP A 123 -29.21 10.52 0.40
N LEU A 124 -29.50 10.57 -0.90
CA LEU A 124 -30.79 10.18 -1.46
C LEU A 124 -31.11 8.71 -1.18
N GLN A 125 -30.12 7.82 -1.35
CA GLN A 125 -30.28 6.41 -1.05
C GLN A 125 -30.49 6.17 0.45
N ASN A 126 -29.77 6.91 1.28
CA ASN A 126 -29.91 6.88 2.74
C ASN A 126 -31.32 7.33 3.18
N GLN A 127 -31.89 8.36 2.55
CA GLN A 127 -33.26 8.81 2.82
C GLN A 127 -34.31 7.75 2.44
N LYS A 128 -34.15 7.08 1.29
CA LYS A 128 -35.02 5.97 0.88
C LYS A 128 -34.96 4.80 1.86
N TYR A 129 -33.76 4.46 2.33
CA TYR A 129 -33.54 3.41 3.32
C TYR A 129 -34.19 3.73 4.68
N ILE A 130 -34.01 4.95 5.20
CA ILE A 130 -34.63 5.39 6.48
C ILE A 130 -36.16 5.32 6.41
N THR A 131 -36.73 5.73 5.27
CA THR A 131 -38.18 5.77 5.07
C THR A 131 -38.80 4.37 5.04
N HIS A 132 -38.05 3.35 4.60
CA HIS A 132 -38.53 1.96 4.56
C HIS A 132 -38.39 1.20 5.87
N ASN A 133 -37.39 1.51 6.71
CA ASN A 133 -37.02 0.62 7.83
C ASN A 133 -37.32 1.11 9.25
N ASN A 134 -37.76 2.36 9.51
CA ASN A 134 -38.09 2.84 10.88
C ASN A 134 -37.03 2.49 11.96
N GLU A 135 -35.74 2.40 11.59
CA GLU A 135 -34.67 2.01 12.51
C GLU A 135 -33.84 3.22 12.96
N ASN A 136 -33.67 3.33 14.28
CA ASN A 136 -32.84 4.33 14.97
C ASN A 136 -31.34 4.07 14.68
N PRO A 137 -30.50 5.12 14.56
CA PRO A 137 -29.16 5.05 14.01
C PRO A 137 -28.14 4.58 15.06
N ASN A 138 -28.03 3.28 15.30
CA ASN A 138 -26.99 2.69 16.16
C ASN A 138 -26.36 1.44 15.52
N GLY A 139 -26.13 1.47 14.20
CA GLY A 139 -25.34 0.47 13.48
C GLY A 139 -24.06 1.10 12.94
N ASP A 140 -22.96 0.36 12.95
CA ASP A 140 -21.63 0.81 12.54
C ASP A 140 -21.68 1.50 11.16
N ASP A 141 -21.28 2.77 11.11
CA ASP A 141 -21.40 3.68 9.95
C ASP A 141 -20.88 3.06 8.65
N ILE A 142 -19.84 2.23 8.76
CA ILE A 142 -19.18 1.51 7.68
C ILE A 142 -20.08 0.43 7.05
N PHE A 143 -20.77 -0.38 7.85
CA PHE A 143 -21.65 -1.45 7.32
C PHE A 143 -22.87 -0.84 6.62
N ARG A 144 -23.40 0.24 7.20
CA ARG A 144 -24.49 1.02 6.59
C ARG A 144 -24.06 1.58 5.24
N LYS A 145 -22.87 2.18 5.15
CA LYS A 145 -22.34 2.73 3.89
C LYS A 145 -22.21 1.66 2.81
N LYS A 146 -21.69 0.47 3.15
CA LYS A 146 -21.63 -0.66 2.22
C LYS A 146 -23.02 -1.04 1.71
N LEU A 147 -23.99 -1.20 2.61
CA LEU A 147 -25.37 -1.55 2.24
C LEU A 147 -26.01 -0.51 1.31
N LEU A 148 -25.80 0.78 1.59
CA LEU A 148 -26.31 1.86 0.74
C LEU A 148 -25.68 1.82 -0.66
N VAL A 149 -24.37 1.55 -0.74
CA VAL A 149 -23.67 1.45 -2.02
C VAL A 149 -24.08 0.20 -2.79
N ASP A 150 -24.33 -0.93 -2.11
CA ASP A 150 -24.87 -2.15 -2.73
C ASP A 150 -26.24 -1.91 -3.36
N GLU A 151 -27.14 -1.26 -2.62
CA GLU A 151 -28.48 -0.93 -3.12
C GLU A 151 -28.42 0.12 -4.24
N LEU A 152 -27.50 1.08 -4.16
CA LEU A 152 -27.27 2.06 -5.22
C LEU A 152 -26.73 1.40 -6.49
N PHE A 153 -25.80 0.45 -6.36
CA PHE A 153 -25.27 -0.30 -7.50
C PHE A 153 -26.37 -1.09 -8.19
N LYS A 154 -27.16 -1.86 -7.45
CA LYS A 154 -28.32 -2.60 -7.99
C LYS A 154 -29.37 -1.70 -8.62
N TYR A 155 -29.51 -0.48 -8.11
CA TYR A 155 -30.43 0.49 -8.67
C TYR A 155 -29.96 0.98 -10.05
N PHE A 156 -28.65 1.11 -10.25
CA PHE A 156 -28.08 1.44 -11.55
C PHE A 156 -27.99 0.23 -12.49
N ASP A 157 -27.63 -0.96 -12.00
CA ASP A 157 -27.54 -2.23 -12.75
C ASP A 157 -28.93 -2.81 -13.03
N ALA A 158 -29.65 -2.17 -13.95
CA ALA A 158 -31.06 -2.43 -14.24
C ALA A 158 -31.29 -3.78 -14.93
N ASP A 159 -30.31 -4.28 -15.68
CA ASP A 159 -30.37 -5.60 -16.30
C ASP A 159 -29.74 -6.71 -15.44
N SER A 160 -29.14 -6.35 -14.30
CA SER A 160 -28.53 -7.25 -13.31
C SER A 160 -27.37 -8.08 -13.88
N ASN A 161 -26.62 -7.52 -14.83
CA ASN A 161 -25.45 -8.15 -15.43
C ASN A 161 -24.17 -7.97 -14.59
N GLY A 162 -24.22 -7.15 -13.52
CA GLY A 162 -23.11 -6.86 -12.62
C GLY A 162 -22.16 -5.75 -13.10
N LEU A 163 -22.54 -5.00 -14.12
CA LEU A 163 -21.78 -3.94 -14.77
C LEU A 163 -22.71 -2.77 -15.07
N VAL A 164 -22.41 -1.57 -14.55
CA VAL A 164 -23.23 -0.38 -14.85
C VAL A 164 -22.75 0.28 -16.13
N ASP A 165 -23.62 0.37 -17.14
CA ASP A 165 -23.35 0.97 -18.44
C ASP A 165 -24.04 2.32 -18.68
N ILE A 166 -23.70 2.98 -19.80
CA ILE A 166 -24.28 4.29 -20.16
C ILE A 166 -25.79 4.25 -20.41
N ASN A 167 -26.33 3.14 -20.91
CA ASN A 167 -27.75 2.98 -21.19
C ASN A 167 -28.53 2.90 -19.88
N GLU A 168 -27.99 2.20 -18.90
CA GLU A 168 -28.57 2.03 -17.58
C GLU A 168 -28.57 3.34 -16.78
N LEU A 169 -27.46 4.08 -16.80
CA LEU A 169 -27.39 5.43 -16.24
C LEU A 169 -28.42 6.38 -16.89
N THR A 170 -28.73 6.19 -18.17
CA THR A 170 -29.74 6.99 -18.89
C THR A 170 -31.19 6.63 -18.50
N GLN A 171 -31.44 5.41 -18.03
CA GLN A 171 -32.78 4.99 -17.59
C GLN A 171 -33.15 5.61 -16.24
N VAL A 172 -32.17 5.78 -15.35
CA VAL A 172 -32.35 6.39 -14.02
C VAL A 172 -32.72 7.88 -14.10
N ILE A 173 -32.24 8.60 -15.12
CA ILE A 173 -32.51 10.04 -15.35
C ILE A 173 -34.00 10.36 -15.52
N LYS A 174 -34.84 9.38 -15.88
CA LYS A 174 -36.27 9.63 -16.18
C LYS A 174 -37.19 9.65 -14.96
N GLN A 175 -36.72 9.25 -13.78
CA GLN A 175 -37.62 9.00 -12.64
C GLN A 175 -37.56 10.00 -11.48
N GLU A 176 -36.56 10.88 -11.41
CA GLU A 176 -36.49 11.89 -10.35
C GLU A 176 -36.13 13.25 -10.93
N GLU A 177 -36.75 14.31 -10.42
CA GLU A 177 -36.45 15.71 -10.73
C GLU A 177 -35.05 16.11 -10.20
N LEU A 178 -34.03 15.32 -10.49
CA LEU A 178 -32.63 15.51 -10.12
C LEU A 178 -31.93 16.54 -11.01
N ASP A 179 -32.67 17.21 -11.90
CA ASP A 179 -32.13 18.18 -12.86
C ASP A 179 -32.00 19.61 -12.30
N LYS A 180 -32.46 19.88 -11.07
CA LYS A 180 -32.53 21.27 -10.56
C LYS A 180 -31.39 21.71 -9.64
N ASP A 181 -30.60 20.78 -9.09
CA ASP A 181 -29.50 21.12 -8.15
C ASP A 181 -28.13 20.52 -8.52
N LEU A 182 -28.02 19.79 -9.64
CA LEU A 182 -26.72 19.28 -10.11
C LEU A 182 -25.90 20.42 -10.72
N SER A 183 -24.96 20.94 -9.93
CA SER A 183 -23.88 21.82 -10.37
C SER A 183 -23.03 21.11 -11.43
N GLY A 184 -23.32 21.32 -12.71
CA GLY A 184 -22.44 21.01 -13.85
C GLY A 184 -22.12 19.55 -14.17
N CYS A 185 -22.37 18.62 -13.25
CA CYS A 185 -22.08 17.19 -13.36
C CYS A 185 -23.31 16.36 -13.70
N THR A 186 -23.11 15.34 -14.51
CA THR A 186 -24.13 14.38 -14.94
C THR A 186 -23.80 12.99 -14.42
N LEU A 187 -24.78 12.07 -14.41
CA LEU A 187 -24.51 10.67 -14.07
C LEU A 187 -23.49 10.02 -15.01
N TYR A 188 -23.35 10.51 -16.25
CA TYR A 188 -22.31 10.07 -17.17
C TYR A 188 -20.89 10.34 -16.67
N ASP A 189 -20.72 11.32 -15.78
CA ASP A 189 -19.42 11.59 -15.17
C ASP A 189 -18.99 10.47 -14.20
N LEU A 190 -19.90 9.58 -13.75
CA LEU A 190 -19.51 8.37 -12.99
C LEU A 190 -18.58 7.47 -13.80
N LEU A 191 -18.97 7.12 -15.03
CA LEU A 191 -18.13 6.34 -15.96
C LEU A 191 -16.83 7.06 -16.30
N LYS A 192 -16.84 8.39 -16.34
CA LYS A 192 -15.64 9.16 -16.69
C LYS A 192 -14.61 9.23 -15.56
N TYR A 193 -15.07 9.33 -14.31
CA TYR A 193 -14.19 9.51 -13.16
C TYR A 193 -13.77 8.20 -12.50
N ASP A 194 -14.61 7.16 -12.57
CA ASP A 194 -14.44 5.95 -11.78
C ASP A 194 -14.35 4.65 -12.59
N ASP A 195 -14.37 4.70 -13.92
CA ASP A 195 -13.97 3.56 -14.78
C ASP A 195 -12.43 3.48 -14.81
N PHE A 196 -11.87 2.69 -13.88
CA PHE A 196 -10.42 2.61 -13.66
C PHE A 196 -9.73 1.72 -14.69
N ASN A 197 -10.44 0.74 -15.24
CA ASN A 197 -9.91 -0.18 -16.25
C ASN A 197 -10.19 0.28 -17.69
N SER A 198 -10.97 1.37 -17.86
CA SER A 198 -11.37 1.97 -19.13
C SER A 198 -12.17 1.04 -20.05
N ASP A 199 -12.96 0.12 -19.47
CA ASP A 199 -13.79 -0.84 -20.20
C ASP A 199 -15.19 -0.29 -20.56
N LYS A 200 -15.49 0.95 -20.16
CA LYS A 200 -16.76 1.68 -20.33
C LYS A 200 -17.92 1.14 -19.51
N HIS A 201 -17.63 0.36 -18.49
CA HIS A 201 -18.58 -0.10 -17.50
C HIS A 201 -18.06 0.27 -16.11
N LEU A 202 -18.95 0.30 -15.12
CA LEU A 202 -18.53 0.33 -13.72
C LEU A 202 -18.81 -1.04 -13.12
N ALA A 203 -17.75 -1.79 -12.85
CA ALA A 203 -17.86 -2.99 -12.06
C ALA A 203 -18.11 -2.65 -10.58
N LEU A 204 -18.61 -3.63 -9.81
CA LEU A 204 -18.88 -3.44 -8.38
C LEU A 204 -17.64 -2.97 -7.60
N GLU A 205 -16.45 -3.46 -7.96
CA GLU A 205 -15.19 -3.07 -7.34
C GLU A 205 -14.84 -1.59 -7.60
N GLU A 206 -15.11 -1.10 -8.80
CA GLU A 206 -14.88 0.30 -9.20
C GLU A 206 -15.90 1.22 -8.52
N PHE A 207 -17.14 0.76 -8.44
CA PHE A 207 -18.20 1.44 -7.72
C PHE A 207 -17.91 1.56 -6.22
N TYR A 208 -17.38 0.51 -5.59
CA TYR A 208 -16.95 0.59 -4.20
C TYR A 208 -15.78 1.55 -4.00
N ARG A 209 -14.81 1.60 -4.92
CA ARG A 209 -13.72 2.59 -4.86
C ARG A 209 -14.27 4.01 -4.97
N THR A 210 -15.25 4.23 -5.84
CA THR A 210 -15.95 5.50 -6.07
C THR A 210 -16.47 6.10 -4.77
N PHE A 211 -17.15 5.28 -3.97
CA PHE A 211 -17.78 5.66 -2.72
C PHE A 211 -16.92 5.38 -1.48
N GLN A 212 -15.65 4.99 -1.66
CA GLN A 212 -14.72 4.66 -0.57
C GLN A 212 -15.30 3.59 0.38
N VAL A 213 -15.85 2.52 -0.20
CA VAL A 213 -16.23 1.30 0.50
C VAL A 213 -15.04 0.37 0.50
N ILE A 214 -14.55 0.02 1.69
CA ILE A 214 -13.40 -0.86 1.82
C ILE A 214 -13.90 -2.31 1.74
N GLN A 215 -13.42 -3.05 0.74
CA GLN A 215 -13.56 -4.50 0.69
C GLN A 215 -12.35 -5.14 1.34
N LEU A 216 -12.60 -5.79 2.47
CA LEU A 216 -11.61 -6.63 3.12
C LEU A 216 -11.96 -8.10 2.91
N SER A 217 -10.93 -8.91 2.76
CA SER A 217 -11.04 -10.36 2.68
C SER A 217 -10.02 -11.02 3.60
N LEU A 218 -10.38 -12.19 4.10
CA LEU A 218 -9.50 -13.07 4.86
C LEU A 218 -9.75 -14.50 4.36
N PRO A 219 -8.76 -15.12 3.69
CA PRO A 219 -8.89 -16.50 3.23
C PRO A 219 -9.19 -17.46 4.39
N GLU A 220 -10.07 -18.44 4.16
CA GLU A 220 -10.50 -19.40 5.20
C GLU A 220 -9.32 -20.18 5.80
N ASP A 221 -8.36 -20.57 4.98
CA ASP A 221 -7.12 -21.24 5.38
C ASP A 221 -6.19 -20.35 6.21
N GLN A 222 -6.39 -19.03 6.16
CA GLN A 222 -5.61 -18.04 6.90
C GLN A 222 -6.33 -17.51 8.14
N LYS A 223 -7.57 -17.91 8.44
CA LYS A 223 -8.28 -17.49 9.66
C LYS A 223 -7.57 -17.90 10.96
N LEU A 224 -6.77 -18.95 10.90
CA LEU A 224 -5.93 -19.40 12.00
C LEU A 224 -4.46 -19.37 11.56
N SER A 225 -3.61 -18.71 12.33
CA SER A 225 -2.16 -18.74 12.16
C SER A 225 -1.48 -19.22 13.43
N ILE A 226 -0.40 -20.00 13.29
CA ILE A 226 0.38 -20.50 14.41
C ILE A 226 1.81 -20.01 14.22
N THR A 227 2.31 -19.29 15.21
CA THR A 227 3.70 -18.80 15.22
C THR A 227 4.39 -19.31 16.48
N ALA A 228 5.59 -19.88 16.33
CA ALA A 228 6.40 -20.36 17.44
C ALA A 228 7.70 -19.57 17.52
N ALA A 229 8.10 -19.17 18.73
CA ALA A 229 9.37 -18.51 18.97
C ALA A 229 10.01 -19.01 20.27
N THR A 230 11.34 -18.93 20.36
CA THR A 230 12.05 -19.31 21.58
C THR A 230 12.15 -18.13 22.54
N VAL A 231 12.13 -18.41 23.86
CA VAL A 231 12.38 -17.41 24.90
C VAL A 231 13.67 -16.60 24.60
N GLY A 232 13.56 -15.28 24.68
CA GLY A 232 14.65 -14.33 24.43
C GLY A 232 14.85 -13.93 22.96
N GLN A 233 14.20 -14.60 22.00
CA GLN A 233 14.19 -14.17 20.60
C GLN A 233 13.15 -13.09 20.34
N SER A 234 13.18 -12.51 19.15
CA SER A 234 12.12 -11.64 18.65
C SER A 234 11.14 -12.44 17.79
N ALA A 235 9.87 -12.03 17.79
CA ALA A 235 8.82 -12.64 16.98
C ALA A 235 7.97 -11.57 16.28
N VAL A 236 7.42 -11.92 15.12
CA VAL A 236 6.53 -11.07 14.32
C VAL A 236 5.24 -11.83 14.05
N LEU A 237 4.11 -11.22 14.39
CA LEU A 237 2.79 -11.73 14.04
C LEU A 237 2.21 -10.84 12.93
N SER A 238 1.99 -11.42 11.74
CA SER A 238 1.46 -10.69 10.58
C SER A 238 -0.03 -10.99 10.37
N CYS A 239 -0.81 -9.96 10.07
CA CYS A 239 -2.25 -10.10 9.85
C CYS A 239 -2.55 -10.38 8.38
N ALA A 240 -3.29 -11.46 8.11
CA ALA A 240 -3.63 -11.91 6.76
C ALA A 240 -4.84 -11.20 6.14
N VAL A 241 -5.42 -10.20 6.83
CA VAL A 241 -6.52 -9.39 6.29
C VAL A 241 -6.02 -8.56 5.10
N GLN A 242 -6.61 -8.80 3.94
CA GLN A 242 -6.28 -8.21 2.65
C GLN A 242 -7.36 -7.21 2.22
N GLY A 243 -6.99 -6.24 1.38
CA GLY A 243 -7.93 -5.31 0.77
C GLY A 243 -7.27 -4.01 0.32
N ALA A 244 -7.82 -3.40 -0.72
CA ALA A 244 -7.40 -2.06 -1.14
C ALA A 244 -7.91 -1.03 -0.13
N LEU A 245 -7.10 -0.01 0.19
CA LEU A 245 -7.43 1.02 1.18
C LEU A 245 -7.71 0.44 2.59
N ARG A 246 -7.11 -0.70 2.94
CA ARG A 246 -7.30 -1.36 4.23
C ARG A 246 -6.98 -0.41 5.41
N PRO A 247 -7.88 -0.28 6.41
CA PRO A 247 -7.62 0.48 7.63
C PRO A 247 -6.42 -0.06 8.43
N PRO A 248 -5.95 0.69 9.44
CA PRO A 248 -4.95 0.19 10.38
C PRO A 248 -5.37 -1.14 11.03
N ILE A 249 -4.40 -2.03 11.25
CA ILE A 249 -4.67 -3.31 11.92
C ILE A 249 -4.67 -3.12 13.43
N ILE A 250 -5.73 -3.60 14.05
CA ILE A 250 -5.94 -3.67 15.49
C ILE A 250 -5.59 -5.08 15.98
N TRP A 251 -4.67 -5.14 16.94
CA TRP A 251 -4.29 -6.34 17.67
C TRP A 251 -4.95 -6.36 19.03
N LYS A 252 -5.55 -7.51 19.37
CA LYS A 252 -6.31 -7.73 20.59
C LYS A 252 -5.85 -9.01 21.27
N ARG A 253 -5.67 -8.95 22.59
CA ARG A 253 -5.36 -10.10 23.43
C ARG A 253 -6.15 -10.02 24.73
N ASN A 254 -6.84 -11.10 25.11
CA ASN A 254 -7.66 -11.15 26.34
C ASN A 254 -8.65 -9.98 26.47
N ASN A 255 -9.29 -9.59 25.35
CA ASN A 255 -10.16 -8.41 25.25
C ASN A 255 -9.51 -7.04 25.42
N ILE A 256 -8.18 -6.95 25.46
CA ILE A 256 -7.44 -5.70 25.55
C ILE A 256 -6.83 -5.37 24.18
N ILE A 257 -7.04 -4.14 23.71
CA ILE A 257 -6.42 -3.63 22.48
C ILE A 257 -4.96 -3.30 22.79
N LEU A 258 -4.04 -3.94 22.07
CA LEU A 258 -2.61 -3.79 22.28
C LEU A 258 -2.06 -2.51 21.63
N ASN A 259 -2.69 -2.02 20.57
CA ASN A 259 -2.26 -0.82 19.83
C ASN A 259 -2.17 0.44 20.68
N ASN A 260 -2.95 0.53 21.75
CA ASN A 260 -3.03 1.72 22.61
C ASN A 260 -2.21 1.57 23.90
N LEU A 261 -1.45 0.49 24.05
CA LEU A 261 -0.65 0.22 25.24
C LEU A 261 0.83 0.52 24.95
N GLU A 262 1.43 1.38 25.76
CA GLU A 262 2.88 1.56 25.80
C GLU A 262 3.53 0.40 26.55
N LEU A 263 3.78 -0.71 25.84
CA LEU A 263 4.42 -1.91 26.40
C LEU A 263 5.90 -1.95 25.99
N GLU A 264 6.82 -2.00 26.96
CA GLU A 264 8.28 -1.98 26.68
C GLU A 264 8.77 -3.11 25.76
N ASP A 265 8.14 -4.30 25.85
CA ASP A 265 8.53 -5.50 25.10
C ASP A 265 7.72 -5.70 23.78
N ILE A 266 6.73 -4.84 23.53
CA ILE A 266 5.85 -4.89 22.34
C ILE A 266 5.86 -3.50 21.70
N ASN A 267 6.65 -3.34 20.65
CA ASN A 267 6.82 -2.07 19.94
C ASN A 267 6.05 -2.03 18.62
N ASP A 268 5.65 -0.81 18.28
CA ASP A 268 4.83 -0.40 17.14
C ASP A 268 5.39 -0.85 15.76
N PHE A 269 4.54 -1.64 15.09
CA PHE A 269 4.05 -1.62 13.71
C PHE A 269 5.00 -1.18 12.58
N GLY A 270 5.47 -2.16 11.80
CA GLY A 270 5.96 -1.90 10.45
C GLY A 270 4.85 -1.30 9.57
N ASP A 271 5.22 -0.72 8.42
CA ASP A 271 4.29 -0.17 7.42
C ASP A 271 3.16 -1.15 6.99
N ASP A 272 3.29 -2.43 7.33
CA ASP A 272 2.39 -3.53 7.01
C ASP A 272 1.32 -3.84 8.09
N GLY A 273 1.43 -3.28 9.29
CA GLY A 273 0.50 -3.53 10.42
C GLY A 273 0.77 -4.81 11.21
N SER A 274 1.98 -5.37 11.12
CA SER A 274 2.41 -6.54 11.91
C SER A 274 2.72 -6.19 13.37
N LEU A 275 2.51 -7.14 14.30
CA LEU A 275 2.84 -6.99 15.73
C LEU A 275 4.23 -7.55 16.03
N TYR A 276 5.11 -6.72 16.61
CA TYR A 276 6.48 -7.09 16.93
C TYR A 276 6.65 -7.32 18.43
N ILE A 277 7.18 -8.49 18.79
CA ILE A 277 7.56 -8.84 20.16
C ILE A 277 9.07 -8.90 20.19
N THR A 278 9.73 -7.92 20.80
CA THR A 278 11.20 -7.78 20.72
C THR A 278 11.92 -8.80 21.59
N LYS A 279 11.35 -9.12 22.76
CA LYS A 279 11.90 -10.05 23.73
C LYS A 279 10.82 -11.06 24.17
N VAL A 280 10.79 -12.21 23.51
CA VAL A 280 9.79 -13.25 23.78
C VAL A 280 10.00 -13.85 25.18
N THR A 281 8.92 -13.95 25.95
CA THR A 281 8.87 -14.63 27.25
C THR A 281 7.65 -15.54 27.28
N THR A 282 7.57 -16.44 28.27
CA THR A 282 6.42 -17.36 28.41
C THR A 282 5.11 -16.62 28.67
N THR A 283 5.13 -15.38 29.17
CA THR A 283 3.92 -14.56 29.36
C THR A 283 3.36 -14.03 28.04
N HIS A 284 4.11 -14.06 26.95
CA HIS A 284 3.62 -13.71 25.62
C HIS A 284 2.81 -14.84 24.98
N MET A 285 2.90 -16.08 25.47
CA MET A 285 2.17 -17.22 24.91
C MET A 285 0.64 -17.04 24.98
N GLY A 286 -0.06 -17.47 23.94
CA GLY A 286 -1.52 -17.53 23.92
C GLY A 286 -2.12 -17.05 22.60
N ASN A 287 -3.41 -16.74 22.66
CA ASN A 287 -4.20 -16.37 21.50
C ASN A 287 -4.24 -14.86 21.33
N TYR A 288 -3.87 -14.40 20.14
CA TYR A 288 -3.98 -13.04 19.66
C TYR A 288 -5.06 -12.99 18.59
N THR A 289 -5.71 -11.84 18.45
CA THR A 289 -6.67 -11.60 17.37
C THR A 289 -6.24 -10.34 16.64
N CYS A 290 -6.22 -10.38 15.31
CA CYS A 290 -6.02 -9.18 14.50
C CYS A 290 -7.23 -8.95 13.60
N TYR A 291 -7.59 -7.69 13.40
CA TYR A 291 -8.66 -7.25 12.50
C TYR A 291 -8.35 -5.82 12.03
N ALA A 292 -8.97 -5.36 10.96
CA ALA A 292 -8.84 -3.95 10.55
C ALA A 292 -9.81 -3.07 11.34
N ASP A 293 -9.40 -1.84 11.66
CA ASP A 293 -10.23 -0.89 12.41
C ASP A 293 -11.61 -0.66 11.75
N GLY A 294 -12.69 -0.81 12.52
CA GLY A 294 -14.08 -0.79 12.05
C GLY A 294 -14.58 -2.05 11.33
N TYR A 295 -13.79 -3.13 11.29
CA TYR A 295 -14.12 -4.41 10.65
C TYR A 295 -13.87 -5.60 11.59
N GLU A 296 -14.37 -5.57 12.82
CA GLU A 296 -14.06 -6.60 13.84
C GLU A 296 -14.59 -8.00 13.47
N HIS A 297 -15.54 -8.09 12.54
CA HIS A 297 -16.12 -9.33 12.05
C HIS A 297 -15.19 -10.10 11.08
N ILE A 298 -14.19 -9.43 10.48
CA ILE A 298 -13.17 -10.07 9.64
C ILE A 298 -11.87 -10.10 10.45
N TYR A 299 -11.71 -11.18 11.21
CA TYR A 299 -10.59 -11.32 12.13
C TYR A 299 -9.82 -12.63 11.91
N GLN A 300 -8.52 -12.57 12.13
CA GLN A 300 -7.64 -13.73 12.16
C GLN A 300 -7.24 -14.02 13.62
N THR A 301 -7.26 -15.30 13.98
CA THR A 301 -6.76 -15.78 15.27
C THR A 301 -5.32 -16.26 15.12
N HIS A 302 -4.42 -15.76 15.96
CA HIS A 302 -3.02 -16.15 16.02
C HIS A 302 -2.74 -16.91 17.31
N ILE A 303 -2.28 -18.16 17.20
CA ILE A 303 -1.79 -18.94 18.33
C ILE A 303 -0.28 -18.75 18.42
N PHE A 304 0.16 -18.00 19.42
CA PHE A 304 1.58 -17.78 19.67
C PHE A 304 2.11 -18.77 20.70
N GLN A 305 3.05 -19.62 20.27
CA GLN A 305 3.69 -20.64 21.08
C GLN A 305 5.11 -20.19 21.46
N VAL A 306 5.48 -20.42 22.71
CA VAL A 306 6.81 -20.06 23.22
C VAL A 306 7.55 -21.32 23.65
N ASN A 307 8.67 -21.59 22.97
CA ASN A 307 9.54 -22.71 23.29
C ASN A 307 10.58 -22.27 24.33
N ASP A 308 10.63 -22.96 25.46
CA ASP A 308 11.65 -22.76 26.48
C ASP A 308 12.61 -23.96 26.52
N PHE A 309 13.83 -23.75 26.00
CA PHE A 309 14.87 -24.79 26.00
C PHE A 309 15.36 -25.15 27.41
N ILE A 310 15.17 -24.28 28.42
CA ILE A 310 15.58 -24.57 29.80
C ILE A 310 14.67 -25.65 30.41
N LEU A 311 13.39 -25.68 30.04
CA LEU A 311 12.43 -26.70 30.47
C LEU A 311 12.63 -28.05 29.75
N LEU A 312 13.08 -28.04 28.48
CA LEU A 312 13.36 -29.26 27.71
C LEU A 312 14.62 -30.01 28.18
N LEU A 313 15.55 -29.33 28.85
CA LEU A 313 16.76 -29.94 29.44
C LEU A 313 16.53 -30.48 30.86
N LEU A 314 15.35 -30.25 31.44
CA LEU A 314 14.97 -30.72 32.78
C LEU A 314 14.15 -32.03 32.76
N PHE A 315 13.95 -32.64 31.59
CA PHE A 315 13.31 -33.95 31.41
C PHE A 315 14.22 -34.92 30.64
#